data_AF-A0A7C1QEV3-F1
#
_entry.id   AF-A0A7C1QEV3-F1
#
_cell.length_a   1.000
_cell.length_b   1.000
_cell.length_c   1.000
_cell.angle_alpha   90.00
_cell.angle_beta   90.00
_cell.angle_gamma   90.00
#
_symmetry.space_group_name_H-M   'P 1'
#
loop_
_entity.id
_entity.type
_entity.pdbx_description
1 polymer ?
#
loop_
_entity_poly.entity_id
_entity_poly.type
_entity_poly.pdbx_seq_one_letter_code
_entity_poly.pdbx_strand_id
1 'polypeptide(L)'
;MTNQIKSEDIKNNTFFWCFYIGLFRGYDEINELNIDEALEGIAINNDELHDWENTFLTTKDPDENVRFIGGKLNQEMSFHIEFQESEILYYLNDIYIGNLGGHFEAWFLTFDELIKFGKFDLLFLLLLPMTGIEKKQIEPAKNLIAEYLKSIPLFEEKAEYISECIVNGLIMEGNFSTDAEIGIVNNQNHSVRNIEKYPRYRDDIKKLNLALKLLIK
;
A
#
# COMPACT_ATOMS: atom_id res chain seq x y z
N MET A 1 11.39 -16.63 17.27
CA MET A 1 10.02 -16.36 16.80
C MET A 1 10.16 -16.05 15.32
N THR A 2 9.24 -16.48 14.46
CA THR A 2 9.32 -16.13 13.03
C THR A 2 9.08 -14.63 12.87
N ASN A 3 9.92 -13.93 12.09
CA ASN A 3 9.69 -12.50 11.78
C ASN A 3 8.49 -12.27 10.85
N GLN A 4 7.94 -13.35 10.29
CA GLN A 4 6.71 -13.32 9.54
C GLN A 4 5.52 -12.93 10.44
N ILE A 5 4.91 -11.81 10.11
CA ILE A 5 3.64 -11.32 10.65
C ILE A 5 2.51 -12.13 9.99
N LYS A 6 1.58 -12.64 10.79
CA LYS A 6 0.39 -13.31 10.28
C LYS A 6 -0.74 -12.31 10.07
N SER A 7 -1.60 -12.56 9.09
CA SER A 7 -2.79 -11.72 8.85
C SER A 7 -3.66 -11.56 10.10
N GLU A 8 -3.75 -12.60 10.93
CA GLU A 8 -4.49 -12.61 12.20
C GLU A 8 -3.95 -11.60 13.21
N ASP A 9 -2.64 -11.32 13.19
CA ASP A 9 -1.98 -10.41 14.14
C ASP A 9 -2.29 -8.94 13.85
N ILE A 10 -2.70 -8.64 12.62
CA ILE A 10 -2.93 -7.25 12.16
C ILE A 10 -4.38 -6.97 11.78
N LYS A 11 -5.18 -7.98 11.42
CA LYS A 11 -6.54 -7.81 10.88
C LYS A 11 -7.41 -6.87 11.71
N ASN A 12 -7.48 -7.08 13.02
CA ASN A 12 -8.28 -6.29 13.96
C ASN A 12 -7.40 -5.41 14.87
N ASN A 13 -6.15 -5.17 14.49
CA ASN A 13 -5.21 -4.41 15.31
C ASN A 13 -5.26 -2.94 14.90
N THR A 14 -5.97 -2.11 15.67
CA THR A 14 -6.10 -0.68 15.41
C THR A 14 -4.74 0.03 15.41
N PHE A 15 -3.81 -0.35 16.31
CA PHE A 15 -2.47 0.27 16.34
C PHE A 15 -1.70 0.01 15.05
N PHE A 16 -1.74 -1.22 14.52
CA PHE A 16 -1.13 -1.51 13.22
C PHE A 16 -1.71 -0.64 12.12
N TRP A 17 -3.05 -0.52 12.05
CA TRP A 17 -3.68 0.24 10.98
C TRP A 17 -3.50 1.75 11.11
N CYS A 18 -3.50 2.30 12.33
CA CYS A 18 -3.16 3.71 12.57
C CYS A 18 -1.72 4.02 12.14
N PHE A 19 -0.76 3.22 12.61
CA PHE A 19 0.65 3.33 12.19
C PHE A 19 0.76 3.24 10.65
N TYR A 20 0.20 2.19 10.07
CA TYR A 20 0.39 1.90 8.65
C TYR A 20 -0.26 2.93 7.72
N ILE A 21 -1.50 3.33 8.00
CA ILE A 21 -2.22 4.34 7.21
C ILE A 21 -1.58 5.71 7.41
N GLY A 22 -1.05 6.01 8.60
CA GLY A 22 -0.30 7.23 8.88
C GLY A 22 0.92 7.44 7.97
N LEU A 23 1.47 6.36 7.40
CA LEU A 23 2.58 6.42 6.45
C LEU A 23 2.15 6.70 5.00
N PHE A 24 0.85 6.77 4.71
CA PHE A 24 0.39 6.99 3.35
C PHE A 24 0.61 8.44 2.94
N ARG A 25 0.66 8.67 1.62
CA ARG A 25 0.73 10.04 1.06
C ARG A 25 -0.63 10.73 0.96
N GLY A 26 -1.60 10.25 1.73
CA GLY A 26 -2.93 10.85 1.80
C GLY A 26 -2.91 12.19 2.52
N TYR A 27 -3.87 13.04 2.23
CA TYR A 27 -3.99 14.35 2.84
C TYR A 27 -5.41 14.89 2.76
N ASP A 28 -5.77 15.71 3.74
CA ASP A 28 -6.98 16.52 3.74
C ASP A 28 -6.71 17.82 2.95
N GLU A 29 -7.32 17.95 1.77
CA GLU A 29 -7.16 19.14 0.92
C GLU A 29 -7.78 20.41 1.54
N ILE A 30 -8.83 20.26 2.36
CA ILE A 30 -9.58 21.40 2.91
C ILE A 30 -8.87 21.99 4.12
N ASN A 31 -8.37 21.12 5.00
CA ASN A 31 -7.73 21.52 6.25
C ASN A 31 -6.20 21.54 6.16
N GLU A 32 -5.63 21.18 5.00
CA GLU A 32 -4.18 21.11 4.75
C GLU A 32 -3.44 20.18 5.74
N LEU A 33 -4.07 19.07 6.11
CA LEU A 33 -3.52 18.08 7.04
C LEU A 33 -2.96 16.88 6.28
N ASN A 34 -1.83 16.34 6.75
CA ASN A 34 -1.36 15.04 6.31
C ASN A 34 -2.23 13.93 6.90
N ILE A 35 -2.13 12.71 6.37
CA ILE A 35 -2.99 11.62 6.83
C ILE A 35 -2.75 11.20 8.28
N ASP A 36 -1.51 11.29 8.77
CA ASP A 36 -1.18 11.05 10.18
C ASP A 36 -1.91 12.05 11.10
N GLU A 37 -1.97 13.32 10.72
CA GLU A 37 -2.76 14.34 11.42
C GLU A 37 -4.27 14.07 11.31
N ALA A 38 -4.76 13.63 10.14
CA ALA A 38 -6.16 13.28 9.94
C ALA A 38 -6.60 12.06 10.79
N LEU A 39 -5.65 11.20 11.19
CA LEU A 39 -5.89 10.04 12.06
C LEU A 39 -5.99 10.39 13.55
N GLU A 40 -5.58 11.59 13.99
CA GLU A 40 -5.69 12.01 15.41
C GLU A 40 -7.14 11.96 15.94
N GLY A 41 -8.13 11.97 15.04
CA GLY A 41 -9.54 11.79 15.39
C GLY A 41 -9.96 10.35 15.73
N ILE A 42 -9.06 9.36 15.61
CA ILE A 42 -9.30 7.99 16.06
C ILE A 42 -9.02 7.89 17.56
N ALA A 43 -9.95 7.29 18.31
CA ALA A 43 -9.89 7.17 19.77
C ALA A 43 -8.85 6.13 20.27
N ILE A 44 -7.57 6.34 19.95
CA ILE A 44 -6.43 5.57 20.45
C ILE A 44 -5.58 6.37 21.44
N ASN A 45 -4.83 5.66 22.27
CA ASN A 45 -3.84 6.27 23.16
C ASN A 45 -2.50 6.39 22.41
N ASN A 46 -2.03 7.62 22.19
CA ASN A 46 -0.80 7.89 21.43
C ASN A 46 0.47 7.35 22.12
N ASP A 47 0.51 7.33 23.46
CA ASP A 47 1.64 6.75 24.19
C ASP A 47 1.70 5.22 23.97
N GLU A 48 0.53 4.55 23.98
CA GLU A 48 0.44 3.12 23.69
C GLU A 48 0.74 2.79 22.23
N LEU A 49 0.33 3.65 21.30
CA LEU A 49 0.69 3.53 19.88
C LEU A 49 2.22 3.59 19.73
N HIS A 50 2.86 4.59 20.35
CA HIS A 50 4.32 4.75 20.26
C HIS A 50 5.07 3.55 20.86
N ASP A 51 4.64 3.05 22.03
CA ASP A 51 5.20 1.85 22.65
C ASP A 51 5.00 0.59 21.77
N TRP A 52 3.83 0.49 21.13
CA TRP A 52 3.52 -0.58 20.20
C TRP A 52 4.41 -0.52 18.96
N GLU A 53 4.59 0.65 18.35
CA GLU A 53 5.44 0.87 17.17
C GLU A 53 6.89 0.48 17.46
N ASN A 54 7.45 0.96 18.56
CA ASN A 54 8.81 0.61 18.99
C ASN A 54 8.97 -0.91 19.15
N THR A 55 7.97 -1.57 19.74
CA THR A 55 7.97 -3.04 19.90
C THR A 55 7.76 -3.77 18.57
N PHE A 56 6.97 -3.19 17.67
CA PHE A 56 6.66 -3.78 16.38
C PHE A 56 7.88 -3.75 15.45
N LEU A 57 8.60 -2.63 15.39
CA LEU A 57 9.76 -2.43 14.51
C LEU A 57 11.06 -2.99 15.09
N THR A 58 11.21 -3.05 16.42
CA THR A 58 12.42 -3.59 17.06
C THR A 58 12.35 -5.11 17.16
N THR A 59 13.22 -5.83 16.45
CA THR A 59 13.45 -7.26 16.72
C THR A 59 14.61 -7.45 17.70
N LYS A 60 14.63 -8.58 18.41
CA LYS A 60 15.67 -8.88 19.41
C LYS A 60 17.01 -9.29 18.79
N ASP A 61 17.06 -9.50 17.47
CA ASP A 61 18.24 -10.01 16.76
C ASP A 61 18.67 -8.99 15.69
N PRO A 62 19.85 -8.34 15.84
CA PRO A 62 20.34 -7.34 14.90
C PRO A 62 20.51 -7.84 13.46
N ASP A 63 20.71 -9.15 13.28
CA ASP A 63 20.96 -9.78 11.97
C ASP A 63 19.66 -10.25 11.28
N GLU A 64 18.52 -10.24 11.99
CA GLU A 64 17.20 -10.65 11.49
C GLU A 64 16.14 -9.54 11.64
N ASN A 65 16.53 -8.29 11.45
CA ASN A 65 15.76 -7.10 11.83
C ASN A 65 14.51 -6.76 11.01
N VAL A 66 14.07 -7.62 10.09
CA VAL A 66 12.96 -7.27 9.18
C VAL A 66 11.76 -8.16 9.45
N ARG A 67 10.72 -7.55 10.01
CA ARG A 67 9.39 -8.18 10.06
C ARG A 67 8.76 -8.09 8.68
N PHE A 68 8.03 -9.12 8.29
CA PHE A 68 7.43 -9.14 6.96
C PHE A 68 6.07 -9.81 6.94
N ILE A 69 5.23 -9.43 5.99
CA ILE A 69 4.03 -10.19 5.59
C ILE A 69 4.29 -10.70 4.18
N GLY A 70 4.12 -12.00 3.95
CA GLY A 70 4.35 -12.56 2.62
C GLY A 70 3.72 -13.92 2.43
N GLY A 71 3.53 -14.29 1.17
CA GLY A 71 2.92 -15.56 0.80
C GLY A 71 2.71 -15.73 -0.69
N LYS A 72 2.31 -16.94 -1.08
CA LYS A 72 1.88 -17.24 -2.46
C LYS A 72 0.39 -16.92 -2.61
N LEU A 73 0.05 -16.22 -3.68
CA LEU A 73 -1.34 -15.94 -4.08
C LEU A 73 -1.87 -17.01 -5.03
N ASN A 74 -1.01 -17.51 -5.92
CA ASN A 74 -1.24 -18.68 -6.76
C ASN A 74 0.11 -19.25 -7.25
N GLN A 75 0.10 -20.04 -8.34
CA GLN A 75 1.33 -20.62 -8.91
C GLN A 75 2.25 -19.58 -9.58
N GLU A 76 1.68 -18.47 -10.04
CA GLU A 76 2.35 -17.42 -10.83
C GLU A 76 2.62 -16.15 -10.04
N MET A 77 2.08 -16.04 -8.82
CA MET A 77 2.04 -14.80 -8.06
C MET A 77 2.30 -15.02 -6.58
N SER A 78 3.17 -14.20 -6.03
CA SER A 78 3.53 -14.10 -4.61
C SER A 78 3.70 -12.64 -4.23
N PHE A 79 3.59 -12.34 -2.95
CA PHE A 79 3.81 -11.02 -2.41
C PHE A 79 4.71 -11.09 -1.18
N HIS A 80 5.43 -10.01 -0.93
CA HIS A 80 6.25 -9.82 0.24
C HIS A 80 6.27 -8.33 0.59
N ILE A 81 6.04 -8.00 1.87
CA ILE A 81 6.04 -6.64 2.40
C ILE A 81 6.91 -6.64 3.63
N GLU A 82 7.98 -5.84 3.61
CA GLU A 82 8.96 -5.74 4.68
C GLU A 82 8.72 -4.47 5.47
N PHE A 83 8.68 -4.58 6.79
CA PHE A 83 8.53 -3.48 7.73
C PHE A 83 9.88 -3.24 8.39
N GLN A 84 10.55 -2.17 7.95
CA GLN A 84 11.84 -1.73 8.49
C GLN A 84 11.63 -0.42 9.27
N GLU A 85 12.59 -0.06 10.11
CA GLU A 85 12.50 1.14 10.97
C GLU A 85 12.32 2.44 10.16
N SER A 86 12.96 2.54 8.98
CA SER A 86 12.95 3.74 8.15
C SER A 86 12.07 3.67 6.91
N GLU A 87 11.63 2.48 6.50
CA GLU A 87 10.78 2.30 5.32
C GLU A 87 10.01 0.97 5.32
N ILE A 88 8.92 0.93 4.56
CA ILE A 88 8.21 -0.31 4.22
C ILE A 88 8.49 -0.63 2.76
N LEU A 89 9.01 -1.82 2.46
CA LEU A 89 9.34 -2.24 1.09
C LEU A 89 8.30 -3.23 0.58
N TYR A 90 7.96 -3.12 -0.70
CA TYR A 90 6.92 -3.94 -1.33
C TYR A 90 7.49 -4.72 -2.51
N TYR A 91 7.14 -6.00 -2.56
CA TYR A 91 7.54 -6.90 -3.62
C TYR A 91 6.38 -7.76 -4.10
N LEU A 92 6.35 -8.00 -5.41
CA LEU A 92 5.50 -9.00 -6.04
C LEU A 92 6.40 -9.91 -6.88
N ASN A 93 6.36 -11.23 -6.68
CA ASN A 93 7.28 -12.18 -7.34
C ASN A 93 8.76 -11.80 -7.21
N ASP A 94 9.18 -11.40 -6.00
CA ASP A 94 10.53 -10.93 -5.70
C ASP A 94 10.98 -9.70 -6.51
N ILE A 95 10.05 -9.07 -7.24
CA ILE A 95 10.26 -7.80 -7.96
C ILE A 95 9.83 -6.67 -7.05
N TYR A 96 10.73 -5.72 -6.84
CA TYR A 96 10.45 -4.48 -6.10
C TYR A 96 9.38 -3.66 -6.81
N ILE A 97 8.34 -3.26 -6.08
CA ILE A 97 7.23 -2.46 -6.60
C ILE A 97 7.11 -1.10 -5.90
N GLY A 98 7.99 -0.76 -4.97
CA GLY A 98 7.98 0.53 -4.30
C GLY A 98 8.19 0.45 -2.80
N ASN A 99 8.14 1.61 -2.16
CA ASN A 99 8.32 1.77 -0.72
C ASN A 99 7.40 2.84 -0.13
N LEU A 100 7.21 2.77 1.19
CA LEU A 100 6.79 3.90 2.01
C LEU A 100 7.97 4.34 2.85
N GLY A 101 8.63 5.43 2.45
CA GLY A 101 9.81 5.98 3.10
C GLY A 101 10.22 7.31 2.48
N GLY A 102 11.34 7.88 2.94
CA GLY A 102 11.80 9.21 2.52
C GLY A 102 12.12 9.33 1.01
N HIS A 103 12.52 8.23 0.36
CA HIS A 103 12.73 8.17 -1.08
C HIS A 103 11.61 7.38 -1.76
N PHE A 104 10.39 7.90 -1.65
CA PHE A 104 9.19 7.27 -2.18
C PHE A 104 9.34 6.88 -3.67
N GLU A 105 9.12 5.60 -3.94
CA GLU A 105 8.84 5.05 -5.26
C GLU A 105 7.59 4.16 -5.15
N ALA A 106 6.80 4.09 -6.22
CA ALA A 106 5.65 3.21 -6.28
C ALA A 106 5.45 2.65 -7.67
N TRP A 107 4.86 1.47 -7.75
CA TRP A 107 4.50 0.85 -9.01
C TRP A 107 3.26 1.49 -9.62
N PHE A 108 2.38 2.02 -8.77
CA PHE A 108 1.05 2.51 -9.16
C PHE A 108 0.30 1.38 -9.88
N LEU A 109 -0.12 0.37 -9.11
CA LEU A 109 -1.14 -0.60 -9.53
C LEU A 109 -2.34 0.19 -10.07
N THR A 110 -2.97 -0.30 -11.13
CA THR A 110 -4.26 0.28 -11.55
C THR A 110 -5.30 -0.06 -10.50
N PHE A 111 -6.34 0.76 -10.39
CA PHE A 111 -7.43 0.45 -9.45
C PHE A 111 -8.07 -0.93 -9.70
N ASP A 112 -8.17 -1.35 -10.96
CA ASP A 112 -8.66 -2.67 -11.35
C ASP A 112 -7.68 -3.81 -10.99
N GLU A 113 -6.39 -3.55 -10.88
CA GLU A 113 -5.41 -4.50 -10.33
C GLU A 113 -5.61 -4.62 -8.82
N LEU A 114 -5.69 -3.49 -8.11
CA LEU A 114 -5.87 -3.44 -6.66
C LEU A 114 -7.14 -4.19 -6.20
N ILE A 115 -8.28 -3.95 -6.84
CA ILE A 115 -9.56 -4.60 -6.49
C ILE A 115 -9.41 -6.13 -6.47
N LYS A 116 -8.61 -6.70 -7.38
CA LYS A 116 -8.42 -8.16 -7.45
C LYS A 116 -7.56 -8.72 -6.35
N PHE A 117 -6.76 -7.88 -5.68
CA PHE A 117 -6.08 -8.28 -4.45
C PHE A 117 -7.04 -8.39 -3.26
N GLY A 118 -8.23 -7.77 -3.33
CA GLY A 118 -9.26 -7.87 -2.29
C GLY A 118 -9.81 -9.28 -2.04
N LYS A 119 -9.57 -10.24 -2.95
CA LYS A 119 -9.88 -11.66 -2.70
C LYS A 119 -8.89 -12.34 -1.73
N PHE A 120 -7.81 -11.65 -1.36
CA PHE A 120 -6.73 -12.16 -0.51
C PHE A 120 -6.62 -11.34 0.77
N ASP A 121 -7.46 -11.66 1.75
CA ASP A 121 -7.46 -11.07 3.09
C ASP A 121 -7.25 -9.53 3.10
N LEU A 122 -6.12 -9.09 3.66
CA LEU A 122 -5.80 -7.69 3.93
C LEU A 122 -5.05 -7.01 2.78
N LEU A 123 -4.79 -7.73 1.67
CA LEU A 123 -3.92 -7.23 0.60
C LEU A 123 -4.48 -6.02 -0.14
N PHE A 124 -5.80 -5.82 -0.14
CA PHE A 124 -6.37 -4.58 -0.66
C PHE A 124 -5.82 -3.36 0.11
N LEU A 125 -5.89 -3.38 1.44
CA LEU A 125 -5.39 -2.27 2.27
C LEU A 125 -3.86 -2.20 2.27
N LEU A 126 -3.19 -3.36 2.30
CA LEU A 126 -1.73 -3.39 2.30
C LEU A 126 -1.14 -2.88 0.97
N LEU A 127 -1.75 -3.14 -0.19
CA LEU A 127 -1.23 -2.65 -1.47
C LEU A 127 -1.80 -1.29 -1.90
N LEU A 128 -2.71 -0.71 -1.11
CA LEU A 128 -3.31 0.59 -1.36
C LEU A 128 -2.29 1.72 -1.63
N PRO A 129 -1.21 1.91 -0.85
CA PRO A 129 -0.23 2.97 -1.09
C PRO A 129 0.55 2.79 -2.41
N MET A 130 0.59 1.57 -2.95
CA MET A 130 1.25 1.25 -4.20
C MET A 130 0.32 1.38 -5.42
N THR A 131 -0.85 2.00 -5.25
CA THR A 131 -1.90 2.12 -6.28
C THR A 131 -1.99 3.54 -6.82
N GLY A 132 -2.34 3.68 -8.09
CA GLY A 132 -2.69 4.94 -8.72
C GLY A 132 -4.11 4.90 -9.29
N ILE A 133 -4.86 5.99 -9.11
CA ILE A 133 -6.22 6.13 -9.63
C ILE A 133 -6.33 7.33 -10.58
N GLU A 134 -7.24 7.20 -11.55
CA GLU A 134 -7.63 8.29 -12.44
C GLU A 134 -8.83 9.06 -11.86
N LYS A 135 -9.05 10.31 -12.28
CA LYS A 135 -10.14 11.18 -11.77
C LYS A 135 -11.52 10.52 -11.79
N LYS A 136 -11.83 9.73 -12.82
CA LYS A 136 -13.11 9.02 -12.95
C LYS A 136 -13.33 7.92 -11.89
N GLN A 137 -12.26 7.50 -11.21
CA GLN A 137 -12.25 6.42 -10.21
C GLN A 137 -12.29 6.94 -8.77
N ILE A 138 -12.26 8.27 -8.55
CA ILE A 138 -12.26 8.89 -7.21
C ILE A 138 -13.42 8.38 -6.35
N GLU A 139 -14.67 8.56 -6.80
CA GLU A 139 -15.85 8.15 -6.03
C GLU A 139 -15.92 6.62 -5.80
N PRO A 140 -15.71 5.76 -6.82
CA PRO A 140 -15.61 4.31 -6.59
C PRO A 140 -14.51 3.90 -5.61
N ALA A 141 -13.33 4.52 -5.69
CA ALA A 141 -12.20 4.23 -4.80
C ALA A 141 -12.50 4.65 -3.37
N LYS A 142 -13.01 5.88 -3.17
CA LYS A 142 -13.41 6.41 -1.87
C LYS A 142 -14.40 5.48 -1.17
N ASN A 143 -15.47 5.11 -1.86
CA ASN A 143 -16.50 4.22 -1.31
C ASN A 143 -15.93 2.85 -0.93
N LEU A 144 -15.13 2.24 -1.82
CA LEU A 144 -14.56 0.92 -1.54
C LEU A 144 -13.58 0.97 -0.35
N ILE A 145 -12.70 1.97 -0.31
CA ILE A 145 -11.74 2.15 0.79
C ILE A 145 -12.48 2.36 2.10
N ALA A 146 -13.52 3.19 2.14
CA ALA A 146 -14.34 3.40 3.33
C ALA A 146 -14.93 2.08 3.86
N GLU A 147 -15.42 1.19 2.99
CA GLU A 147 -15.94 -0.12 3.41
C GLU A 147 -14.87 -1.01 4.07
N TYR A 148 -13.64 -1.01 3.53
CA TYR A 148 -12.53 -1.71 4.18
C TYR A 148 -12.17 -1.08 5.54
N LEU A 149 -12.13 0.26 5.63
CA LEU A 149 -11.81 0.97 6.86
C LEU A 149 -12.86 0.71 7.96
N LYS A 150 -14.14 0.62 7.62
CA LYS A 150 -15.21 0.26 8.59
C LYS A 150 -15.02 -1.10 9.25
N SER A 151 -14.25 -2.01 8.63
CA SER A 151 -13.94 -3.31 9.22
C SER A 151 -12.84 -3.26 10.29
N ILE A 152 -12.10 -2.15 10.38
CA ILE A 152 -11.04 -1.94 11.36
C ILE A 152 -11.68 -1.38 12.64
N PRO A 153 -11.40 -1.95 13.82
CA PRO A 153 -11.93 -1.41 15.08
C PRO A 153 -11.54 0.06 15.26
N LEU A 154 -12.52 0.86 15.71
CA LEU A 154 -12.42 2.32 15.94
C LEU A 154 -12.39 3.21 14.68
N PHE A 155 -12.39 2.65 13.47
CA PHE A 155 -12.37 3.44 12.23
C PHE A 155 -13.77 3.76 11.69
N GLU A 156 -14.83 3.05 12.12
CA GLU A 156 -16.17 3.13 11.51
C GLU A 156 -16.69 4.56 11.35
N GLU A 157 -16.61 5.38 12.41
CA GLU A 157 -17.11 6.77 12.40
C GLU A 157 -16.28 7.72 11.52
N LYS A 158 -15.03 7.38 11.23
CA LYS A 158 -14.07 8.21 10.48
C LYS A 158 -13.74 7.65 9.10
N ALA A 159 -14.25 6.48 8.76
CA ALA A 159 -13.91 5.74 7.55
C ALA A 159 -14.12 6.57 6.28
N GLU A 160 -15.22 7.31 6.18
CA GLU A 160 -15.52 8.16 5.03
C GLU A 160 -14.48 9.28 4.89
N TYR A 161 -14.21 10.01 5.98
CA TYR A 161 -13.22 11.08 6.01
C TYR A 161 -11.80 10.59 5.69
N ILE A 162 -11.36 9.51 6.32
CA ILE A 162 -10.03 8.93 6.08
C ILE A 162 -9.93 8.40 4.64
N SER A 163 -11.01 7.81 4.10
CA SER A 163 -11.00 7.34 2.72
C SER A 163 -10.82 8.48 1.71
N GLU A 164 -11.39 9.65 1.98
CA GLU A 164 -11.18 10.85 1.16
C GLU A 164 -9.72 11.30 1.21
N CYS A 165 -9.14 11.35 2.41
CA CYS A 165 -7.73 11.70 2.59
C CYS A 165 -6.79 10.72 1.86
N ILE A 166 -7.04 9.42 1.97
CA ILE A 166 -6.27 8.38 1.26
C ILE A 166 -6.38 8.61 -0.25
N VAL A 167 -7.60 8.77 -0.76
CA VAL A 167 -7.87 8.91 -2.20
C VAL A 167 -7.11 10.10 -2.79
N ASN A 168 -7.04 11.23 -2.09
CA ASN A 168 -6.27 12.40 -2.53
C ASN A 168 -4.79 12.05 -2.81
N GLY A 169 -4.18 11.19 -2.00
CA GLY A 169 -2.82 10.70 -2.19
C GLY A 169 -2.63 9.68 -3.33
N LEU A 170 -3.72 9.07 -3.82
CA LEU A 170 -3.68 8.06 -4.89
C LEU A 170 -3.93 8.64 -6.28
N ILE A 171 -4.45 9.86 -6.38
CA ILE A 171 -4.78 10.50 -7.66
C ILE A 171 -3.49 10.71 -8.45
N MET A 172 -3.47 10.17 -9.66
CA MET A 172 -2.35 10.35 -10.57
C MET A 172 -2.46 11.66 -11.34
N GLU A 173 -1.33 12.36 -11.47
CA GLU A 173 -1.16 13.45 -12.43
C GLU A 173 -0.82 12.89 -13.83
N GLY A 174 -0.07 11.80 -13.85
CA GLY A 174 0.23 11.02 -15.04
C GLY A 174 -0.92 10.12 -15.47
N ASN A 175 -0.81 9.55 -16.67
CA ASN A 175 -1.80 8.63 -17.22
C ASN A 175 -1.21 7.23 -17.35
N PHE A 176 -2.07 6.23 -17.18
CA PHE A 176 -1.75 4.87 -17.61
C PHE A 176 -1.81 4.77 -19.14
N SER A 177 -0.94 3.94 -19.70
CA SER A 177 -0.98 3.56 -21.11
C SER A 177 -0.54 2.11 -21.27
N THR A 178 -0.72 1.55 -22.47
CA THR A 178 -0.29 0.19 -22.79
C THR A 178 0.80 0.23 -23.83
N ASP A 179 1.97 -0.27 -23.46
CA ASP A 179 3.06 -0.58 -24.37
C ASP A 179 2.88 -2.00 -24.94
N ALA A 180 3.15 -2.16 -26.24
CA ALA A 180 2.91 -3.43 -26.94
C ALA A 180 3.83 -4.58 -26.48
N GLU A 181 5.04 -4.28 -26.01
CA GLU A 181 6.04 -5.28 -25.60
C GLU A 181 6.05 -5.53 -24.09
N ILE A 182 5.70 -4.51 -23.31
CA ILE A 182 5.88 -4.48 -21.85
C ILE A 182 4.54 -4.58 -21.11
N GLY A 183 3.42 -4.14 -21.71
CA GLY A 183 2.11 -4.08 -21.07
C GLY A 183 1.82 -2.71 -20.44
N ILE A 184 1.14 -2.69 -19.29
CA ILE A 184 0.71 -1.44 -18.65
C ILE A 184 1.93 -0.68 -18.12
N VAL A 185 2.01 0.59 -18.48
CA VAL A 185 3.00 1.57 -17.99
C VAL A 185 2.27 2.85 -17.58
N ASN A 186 2.98 3.79 -16.95
CA ASN A 186 2.47 5.14 -16.72
C ASN A 186 3.61 6.16 -16.76
N ASN A 187 3.29 7.44 -16.81
CA ASN A 187 4.27 8.53 -16.79
C ASN A 187 4.29 9.32 -15.47
N GLN A 188 3.76 8.74 -14.38
CA GLN A 188 3.76 9.37 -13.07
C GLN A 188 5.20 9.52 -12.55
N ASN A 189 5.48 10.63 -11.85
CA ASN A 189 6.76 10.79 -11.17
C ASN A 189 6.90 9.77 -10.05
N HIS A 190 8.14 9.33 -9.77
CA HIS A 190 8.43 8.28 -8.77
C HIS A 190 7.81 6.91 -9.09
N SER A 191 7.27 6.73 -10.29
CA SER A 191 6.70 5.47 -10.71
C SER A 191 7.77 4.50 -11.20
N VAL A 192 7.89 3.33 -10.61
CA VAL A 192 8.75 2.28 -11.17
C VAL A 192 8.21 1.73 -12.51
N ARG A 193 6.93 2.00 -12.84
CA ARG A 193 6.31 1.74 -14.15
C ARG A 193 6.56 2.84 -15.20
N ASN A 194 7.29 3.89 -14.86
CA ASN A 194 7.65 4.97 -15.77
C ASN A 194 8.96 4.64 -16.51
N ILE A 195 8.83 3.95 -17.64
CA ILE A 195 9.95 3.51 -18.47
C ILE A 195 10.72 4.65 -19.14
N GLU A 196 10.10 5.81 -19.33
CA GLU A 196 10.77 6.98 -19.91
C GLU A 196 11.77 7.57 -18.93
N LYS A 197 11.37 7.68 -17.66
CA LYS A 197 12.20 8.25 -16.58
C LYS A 197 13.14 7.20 -15.96
N TYR A 198 12.69 5.96 -15.85
CA TYR A 198 13.41 4.87 -15.17
C TYR A 198 13.49 3.60 -16.03
N PRO A 199 14.21 3.64 -17.17
CA PRO A 199 14.30 2.52 -18.10
C PRO A 199 14.89 1.23 -17.50
N ARG A 200 15.60 1.34 -16.37
CA ARG A 200 16.18 0.20 -15.63
C ARG A 200 15.14 -0.84 -15.19
N TYR A 201 13.89 -0.43 -14.98
CA TYR A 201 12.82 -1.33 -14.52
C TYR A 201 12.10 -2.07 -15.67
N ARG A 202 12.46 -1.82 -16.94
CA ARG A 202 11.71 -2.34 -18.12
C ARG A 202 11.44 -3.84 -18.08
N ASP A 203 12.43 -4.65 -17.77
CA ASP A 203 12.30 -6.12 -17.76
C ASP A 203 11.42 -6.61 -16.60
N ASP A 204 11.56 -5.97 -15.43
CA ASP A 204 10.74 -6.26 -14.26
C ASP A 204 9.29 -5.88 -14.52
N ILE A 205 9.06 -4.73 -15.18
CA ILE A 205 7.72 -4.30 -15.57
C ILE A 205 7.06 -5.35 -16.46
N LYS A 206 7.79 -5.80 -17.49
CA LYS A 206 7.29 -6.80 -18.44
C LYS A 206 6.93 -8.12 -17.77
N LYS A 207 7.80 -8.62 -16.89
CA LYS A 207 7.57 -9.88 -16.14
C LYS A 207 6.34 -9.76 -15.24
N LEU A 208 6.27 -8.71 -14.43
CA LEU A 208 5.21 -8.57 -13.45
C LEU A 208 3.87 -8.21 -14.09
N ASN A 209 3.84 -7.45 -15.19
CA ASN A 209 2.60 -7.23 -15.96
C ASN A 209 2.02 -8.54 -16.51
N LEU A 210 2.88 -9.47 -16.95
CA LEU A 210 2.44 -10.79 -17.39
C LEU A 210 1.80 -11.57 -16.22
N ALA A 211 2.46 -11.59 -15.05
CA ALA A 211 1.95 -12.28 -13.86
C ALA A 211 0.63 -11.66 -13.35
N LEU A 212 0.54 -10.33 -13.30
CA LEU A 212 -0.68 -9.60 -12.94
C LEU A 212 -1.83 -9.96 -13.90
N LYS A 213 -1.58 -10.01 -15.22
CA LYS A 213 -2.60 -10.44 -16.19
C LYS A 213 -3.12 -11.85 -15.93
N LEU A 214 -2.29 -12.76 -15.41
CA LEU A 214 -2.69 -14.12 -15.04
C LEU A 214 -3.46 -14.16 -13.71
N LEU A 215 -3.17 -13.26 -12.77
CA LEU A 215 -3.95 -13.10 -11.53
C LEU A 215 -5.38 -12.59 -11.79
N ILE A 216 -5.54 -11.83 -12.89
CA ILE A 216 -6.74 -11.11 -13.32
C ILE A 216 -7.70 -11.97 -14.18
N LYS A 217 -7.23 -13.08 -14.76
CA LYS A 217 -8.08 -14.03 -15.49
C LYS A 217 -8.78 -15.00 -14.55
#